data_AF-A0A964AQK1-F1
#
_entry.id   AF-A0A964AQK1-F1
#
_cell.length_a   1.000
_cell.length_b   1.000
_cell.length_c   1.000
_cell.angle_alpha   90.00
_cell.angle_beta   90.00
_cell.angle_gamma   90.00
#
_symmetry.space_group_name_H-M   'P 1'
#
loop_
_entity.id
_entity.type
_entity.pdbx_description
1 polymer ?
#
loop_
_entity_poly.entity_id
_entity_poly.type
_entity_poly.pdbx_seq_one_letter_code
_entity_poly.pdbx_strand_id
1 'polypeptide(L)'
;MLLLLLACVEPHPPEGTLPETDLPVVHHGVWSVADATLRQSDAGLTLERDGGARLLAVDMVGVPAIAGDRVAFAHRDGAAEVSALDVLSVSEPEGRRRIVDRGSADRVGLSEDGAWVVWVWGVTGIASVWAAPFEGGDPVQLTNVGLKPTPGQAPAGFVAPPHRGPLTVVDGEVRWTAPDGPHAVALP
;
A
#
# COMPACT_ATOMS: atom_id res chain seq x y z
N MET A 1 -60.73 21.97 7.15
CA MET A 1 -59.92 20.83 6.65
C MET A 1 -58.52 21.37 6.38
N LEU A 2 -57.65 21.32 7.39
CA LEU A 2 -56.31 21.90 7.38
C LEU A 2 -55.31 20.76 7.27
N LEU A 3 -54.61 20.62 6.13
CA LEU A 3 -53.55 19.64 5.94
C LEU A 3 -52.27 20.15 6.61
N LEU A 4 -51.83 19.49 7.68
CA LEU A 4 -50.48 19.66 8.23
C LEU A 4 -49.50 18.78 7.41
N LEU A 5 -48.58 19.42 6.70
CA LEU A 5 -47.39 18.78 6.14
C LEU A 5 -46.35 18.61 7.27
N LEU A 6 -46.16 17.37 7.75
CA LEU A 6 -44.98 17.02 8.53
C LEU A 6 -43.79 16.85 7.57
N ALA A 7 -42.82 17.75 7.66
CA ALA A 7 -41.50 17.53 7.07
C ALA A 7 -40.72 16.56 7.99
N CYS A 8 -40.41 15.37 7.49
CA CYS A 8 -39.47 14.47 8.14
C CYS A 8 -38.06 15.08 8.00
N VAL A 9 -37.52 15.57 9.11
CA VAL A 9 -36.09 15.90 9.22
C VAL A 9 -35.35 14.59 9.42
N GLU A 10 -34.58 14.15 8.42
CA GLU A 10 -33.69 13.00 8.58
C GLU A 10 -32.60 13.36 9.60
N PRO A 11 -32.34 12.51 10.61
CA PRO A 11 -31.27 12.76 11.56
C PRO A 11 -29.93 12.73 10.81
N HIS A 12 -29.19 13.83 10.87
CA HIS A 12 -27.79 13.83 10.48
C HIS A 12 -27.06 12.77 11.31
N PRO A 13 -26.30 11.84 10.68
CA PRO A 13 -25.41 10.99 11.44
C PRO A 13 -24.45 11.88 12.23
N PRO A 14 -24.10 11.52 13.48
CA PRO A 14 -23.08 12.25 14.21
C PRO A 14 -21.82 12.29 13.34
N GLU A 15 -21.13 13.44 13.31
CA GLU A 15 -19.79 13.56 12.73
C GLU A 15 -18.88 12.53 13.39
N GLY A 16 -18.85 11.33 12.81
CA GLY A 16 -17.90 10.30 13.14
C GLY A 16 -16.56 10.86 12.72
N THR A 17 -15.70 11.13 13.69
CA THR A 17 -14.26 11.14 13.44
C THR A 17 -13.99 9.81 12.76
N LEU A 18 -13.66 9.86 11.47
CA LEU A 18 -13.17 8.67 10.78
C LEU A 18 -12.07 8.06 11.67
N PRO A 19 -12.03 6.73 11.84
CA PRO A 19 -10.96 6.11 12.61
C PRO A 19 -9.64 6.66 12.07
N GLU A 20 -8.70 6.99 12.97
CA GLU A 20 -7.44 7.69 12.67
C GLU A 20 -6.61 7.02 11.54
N THR A 21 -6.95 5.78 11.19
CA THR A 21 -6.50 5.02 10.02
C THR A 21 -6.91 5.57 8.65
N ASP A 22 -7.90 6.47 8.56
CA ASP A 22 -8.42 6.98 7.28
C ASP A 22 -7.90 8.38 6.91
N LEU A 23 -7.19 9.05 7.82
CA LEU A 23 -6.54 10.31 7.48
C LEU A 23 -5.30 10.02 6.63
N PRO A 24 -5.18 10.63 5.42
CA PRO A 24 -3.99 10.47 4.60
C PRO A 24 -2.80 11.04 5.37
N VAL A 25 -1.95 10.17 5.91
CA VAL A 25 -0.64 10.60 6.38
C VAL A 25 0.14 10.97 5.13
N VAL A 26 0.21 12.27 4.84
CA VAL A 26 1.02 12.74 3.73
C VAL A 26 2.48 12.57 4.13
N HIS A 27 3.12 11.57 3.53
CA HIS A 27 4.54 11.35 3.72
C HIS A 27 5.32 12.32 2.83
N HIS A 28 6.22 13.07 3.44
CA HIS A 28 7.17 13.91 2.71
C HIS A 28 8.54 13.26 2.80
N GLY A 29 9.24 13.17 1.69
CA GLY A 29 10.55 12.51 1.67
C GLY A 29 11.33 12.75 0.39
N VAL A 30 12.63 12.55 0.50
CA VAL A 30 13.59 12.65 -0.60
C VAL A 30 14.52 11.45 -0.49
N TRP A 31 14.66 10.69 -1.57
CA TRP A 31 15.51 9.51 -1.63
C TRP A 31 16.39 9.56 -2.87
N SER A 32 17.62 9.12 -2.73
CA SER A 32 18.51 8.86 -3.88
C SER A 32 18.20 7.48 -4.44
N VAL A 33 18.00 7.38 -5.75
CA VAL A 33 17.72 6.13 -6.45
C VAL A 33 18.56 6.10 -7.73
N ALA A 34 19.56 5.23 -7.79
CA ALA A 34 20.60 5.26 -8.82
C ALA A 34 21.20 6.68 -8.99
N ASP A 35 21.10 7.28 -10.18
CA ASP A 35 21.53 8.64 -10.52
C ASP A 35 20.39 9.66 -10.51
N ALA A 36 19.22 9.31 -9.94
CA ALA A 36 18.06 10.16 -9.83
C ALA A 36 17.71 10.47 -8.36
N THR A 37 16.82 11.45 -8.19
CA THR A 37 16.22 11.80 -6.90
C THR A 37 14.72 11.51 -6.95
N LEU A 38 14.22 10.69 -6.04
CA LEU A 38 12.81 10.47 -5.83
C LEU A 38 12.31 11.43 -4.74
N ARG A 39 11.27 12.22 -5.02
CA ARG A 39 10.67 13.17 -4.08
C ARG A 39 9.20 12.87 -3.89
N GLN A 40 8.77 12.74 -2.65
CA GLN A 40 7.36 12.68 -2.28
C GLN A 40 6.96 13.98 -1.57
N SER A 41 5.90 14.61 -2.05
CA SER A 41 5.31 15.83 -1.49
C SER A 41 3.78 15.77 -1.59
N ASP A 42 3.10 16.85 -1.22
CA ASP A 42 1.64 16.99 -1.40
C ASP A 42 1.21 16.87 -2.87
N ALA A 43 2.12 17.16 -3.82
CA ALA A 43 1.86 17.03 -5.24
C ALA A 43 1.98 15.58 -5.76
N GLY A 44 2.43 14.65 -4.91
CA GLY A 44 2.64 13.25 -5.26
C GLY A 44 4.11 12.83 -5.27
N LEU A 45 4.40 11.77 -6.01
CA LEU A 45 5.73 11.18 -6.15
C LEU A 45 6.35 11.60 -7.49
N THR A 46 7.50 12.28 -7.43
CA THR A 46 8.23 12.79 -8.59
C THR A 46 9.62 12.16 -8.68
N LEU A 47 10.04 11.77 -9.87
CA LEU A 47 11.40 11.35 -10.18
C LEU A 47 12.13 12.51 -10.88
N GLU A 48 13.23 12.98 -10.28
CA GLU A 48 14.07 14.09 -10.75
C GLU A 48 15.40 13.52 -11.28
N ARG A 49 15.78 13.84 -12.52
CA ARG A 49 17.04 13.40 -13.17
C ARG A 49 17.50 14.42 -14.20
N ASP A 50 18.79 14.75 -14.23
CA ASP A 50 19.40 15.68 -15.20
C ASP A 50 18.68 17.03 -15.33
N GLY A 51 18.13 17.56 -14.23
CA GLY A 51 17.36 18.80 -14.21
C GLY A 51 15.91 18.67 -14.72
N GLY A 52 15.51 17.50 -15.21
CA GLY A 52 14.14 17.14 -15.52
C GLY A 52 13.41 16.55 -14.31
N ALA A 53 12.08 16.67 -14.31
CA ALA A 53 11.21 16.08 -13.29
C ALA A 53 10.01 15.39 -13.95
N ARG A 54 9.72 14.15 -13.55
CA ARG A 54 8.59 13.33 -14.02
C ARG A 54 7.70 12.98 -12.84
N LEU A 55 6.44 13.41 -12.89
CA LEU A 55 5.43 12.95 -11.93
C LEU A 55 5.11 11.48 -12.20
N LEU A 56 5.31 10.63 -11.18
CA LEU A 56 5.02 9.21 -11.23
C LEU A 56 3.59 8.93 -10.78
N ALA A 57 3.19 9.45 -9.63
CA ALA A 57 1.84 9.26 -9.09
C ALA A 57 1.40 10.45 -8.25
N VAL A 58 0.09 10.62 -8.15
CA VAL A 58 -0.59 11.49 -7.18
C VAL A 58 -1.28 10.61 -6.12
N ASP A 59 -1.75 11.19 -5.02
CA ASP A 59 -2.51 10.47 -3.99
C ASP A 59 -1.81 9.21 -3.47
N MET A 60 -0.55 9.39 -3.07
CA MET A 60 0.30 8.32 -2.56
C MET A 60 -0.29 7.62 -1.33
N VAL A 61 -0.14 6.31 -1.29
CA VAL A 61 -0.51 5.46 -0.15
C VAL A 61 0.78 4.99 0.51
N GLY A 62 1.20 5.72 1.55
CA GLY A 62 2.42 5.41 2.28
C GLY A 62 3.69 5.94 1.62
N VAL A 63 4.81 5.31 1.98
CA VAL A 63 6.17 5.64 1.53
C VAL A 63 6.57 4.68 0.40
N PRO A 64 7.26 5.12 -0.68
CA PRO A 64 7.80 4.21 -1.69
C PRO A 64 8.86 3.27 -1.09
N ALA A 65 8.93 2.05 -1.62
CA ALA A 65 10.02 1.13 -1.37
C ALA A 65 11.07 1.28 -2.48
N ILE A 66 12.36 1.24 -2.09
CA ILE A 66 13.49 1.45 -2.99
C ILE A 66 14.53 0.35 -2.75
N ALA A 67 15.03 -0.25 -3.83
CA ALA A 67 16.16 -1.17 -3.82
C ALA A 67 16.99 -1.00 -5.10
N GLY A 68 18.22 -0.49 -4.98
CA GLY A 68 19.06 -0.18 -6.14
C GLY A 68 18.44 0.90 -7.04
N ASP A 69 18.12 0.53 -8.29
CA ASP A 69 17.42 1.38 -9.26
C ASP A 69 15.90 1.12 -9.32
N ARG A 70 15.39 0.22 -8.47
CA ARG A 70 13.97 -0.19 -8.47
C ARG A 70 13.18 0.61 -7.46
N VAL A 71 11.98 0.99 -7.86
CA VAL A 71 11.01 1.69 -7.00
C VAL A 71 9.68 0.95 -7.07
N ALA A 72 9.06 0.73 -5.92
CA ALA A 72 7.69 0.25 -5.80
C ALA A 72 6.88 1.22 -4.95
N PHE A 73 5.65 1.54 -5.36
CA PHE A 73 4.82 2.48 -4.65
C PHE A 73 3.33 2.18 -4.82
N ALA A 74 2.58 2.42 -3.75
CA ALA A 74 1.14 2.38 -3.79
C ALA A 74 0.56 3.79 -3.91
N HIS A 75 -0.52 3.94 -4.66
CA HIS A 75 -1.22 5.21 -4.83
C HIS A 75 -2.71 4.95 -5.09
N ARG A 76 -3.58 5.93 -4.80
CA ARG A 76 -5.01 5.84 -5.16
C ARG A 76 -5.17 6.15 -6.65
N ASP A 77 -6.05 5.41 -7.33
CA ASP A 77 -6.36 5.65 -8.74
C ASP A 77 -7.66 6.45 -8.87
N GLY A 78 -7.55 7.78 -8.72
CA GLY A 78 -8.66 8.72 -8.90
C GLY A 78 -9.82 8.53 -7.91
N ALA A 79 -11.05 8.52 -8.42
CA ALA A 79 -12.28 8.52 -7.62
C ALA A 79 -12.62 7.17 -6.97
N ALA A 80 -11.88 6.11 -7.28
CA ALA A 80 -12.05 4.85 -6.60
C ALA A 80 -11.25 4.91 -5.29
N GLU A 81 -11.85 4.54 -4.16
CA GLU A 81 -11.17 4.33 -2.87
C GLU A 81 -10.23 3.09 -2.91
N VAL A 82 -9.61 2.88 -4.06
CA VAL A 82 -8.85 1.72 -4.46
C VAL A 82 -7.42 2.18 -4.70
N SER A 83 -6.50 1.53 -4.01
CA SER A 83 -5.07 1.73 -4.20
C SER A 83 -4.55 0.76 -5.25
N ALA A 84 -3.78 1.28 -6.21
CA ALA A 84 -2.96 0.51 -7.11
C ALA A 84 -1.53 0.37 -6.56
N LEU A 85 -0.84 -0.69 -6.98
CA LEU A 85 0.59 -0.90 -6.72
C LEU A 85 1.33 -0.91 -8.06
N ASP A 86 2.24 0.04 -8.23
CA ASP A 86 3.10 0.13 -9.39
C ASP A 86 4.57 -0.06 -9.02
N VAL A 87 5.32 -0.56 -9.99
CA VAL A 87 6.77 -0.71 -9.94
C VAL A 87 7.41 -0.09 -11.17
N LEU A 88 8.64 0.41 -11.02
CA LEU A 88 9.46 0.86 -12.14
C LEU A 88 10.94 0.69 -11.85
N SER A 89 11.71 0.50 -12.92
CA SER A 89 13.16 0.70 -12.89
C SER A 89 13.47 2.14 -13.27
N VAL A 90 14.30 2.84 -12.49
CA VAL A 90 14.73 4.22 -12.76
C VAL A 90 15.64 4.29 -13.98
N SER A 91 16.37 3.22 -14.28
CA SER A 91 17.17 3.11 -15.51
C SER A 91 16.28 2.95 -16.75
N GLU A 92 15.08 2.37 -16.59
CA GLU A 92 14.09 2.14 -17.65
C GLU A 92 12.70 2.66 -17.24
N PRO A 93 12.52 3.98 -17.07
CA PRO A 93 11.32 4.53 -16.44
C PRO A 93 10.06 4.44 -17.30
N GLU A 94 10.19 4.13 -18.60
CA GLU A 94 9.04 3.77 -19.44
C GLU A 94 8.56 2.33 -19.21
N GLY A 95 9.36 1.51 -18.52
CA GLY A 95 9.00 0.16 -18.07
C GLY A 95 8.14 0.14 -16.80
N ARG A 96 7.50 1.27 -16.42
CA ARG A 96 6.55 1.28 -15.30
C ARG A 96 5.46 0.24 -15.53
N ARG A 97 5.17 -0.53 -14.50
CA ARG A 97 4.17 -1.58 -14.57
C ARG A 97 3.33 -1.66 -13.31
N ARG A 98 2.06 -1.95 -13.51
CA ARG A 98 1.09 -2.26 -12.46
C ARG A 98 1.17 -3.71 -12.01
N ILE A 99 1.32 -3.94 -10.71
CA ILE A 99 1.23 -5.27 -10.08
C ILE A 99 -0.18 -5.51 -9.53
N VAL A 100 -0.78 -4.48 -8.94
CA VAL A 100 -2.15 -4.55 -8.40
C VAL A 100 -2.97 -3.42 -9.02
N ASP A 101 -4.07 -3.76 -9.69
CA ASP A 101 -4.99 -2.79 -10.30
C ASP A 101 -6.21 -2.49 -9.41
N ARG A 102 -6.46 -3.31 -8.38
CA ARG A 102 -7.66 -3.20 -7.53
C ARG A 102 -7.40 -3.59 -6.06
N GLY A 103 -8.22 -3.05 -5.16
CA GLY A 103 -8.21 -3.32 -3.72
C GLY A 103 -7.40 -2.32 -2.90
N SER A 104 -6.96 -2.77 -1.72
CA SER A 104 -6.30 -1.96 -0.69
C SER A 104 -4.83 -2.38 -0.51
N ALA A 105 -4.05 -2.34 -1.60
CA ALA A 105 -2.61 -2.54 -1.53
C ALA A 105 -1.92 -1.38 -0.80
N ASP A 106 -1.25 -1.66 0.31
CA ASP A 106 -0.47 -0.69 1.06
C ASP A 106 0.83 -1.31 1.62
N ARG A 107 1.60 -0.53 2.38
CA ARG A 107 2.81 -0.99 3.09
C ARG A 107 3.82 -1.72 2.20
N VAL A 108 4.11 -1.12 1.06
CA VAL A 108 5.00 -1.70 0.05
C VAL A 108 6.43 -1.86 0.58
N GLY A 109 7.08 -2.96 0.22
CA GLY A 109 8.49 -3.25 0.45
C GLY A 109 9.14 -3.89 -0.78
N LEU A 110 10.46 -3.83 -0.85
CA LEU A 110 11.29 -4.51 -1.85
C LEU A 110 12.32 -5.38 -1.15
N SER A 111 12.68 -6.51 -1.77
CA SER A 111 13.89 -7.26 -1.38
C SER A 111 15.15 -6.47 -1.65
N GLU A 112 16.23 -6.76 -0.91
CA GLU A 112 17.51 -6.05 -1.06
C GLU A 112 18.10 -6.21 -2.47
N ASP A 113 17.94 -7.39 -3.07
CA ASP A 113 18.28 -7.67 -4.47
C ASP A 113 17.27 -7.09 -5.47
N GLY A 114 16.18 -6.50 -4.98
CA GLY A 114 15.10 -5.94 -5.77
C GLY A 114 14.27 -6.97 -6.54
N ALA A 115 14.49 -8.28 -6.36
CA ALA A 115 13.82 -9.35 -7.10
C ALA A 115 12.35 -9.53 -6.70
N TRP A 116 11.97 -9.13 -5.48
CA TRP A 116 10.63 -9.30 -4.93
C TRP A 116 10.02 -7.99 -4.48
N VAL A 117 8.72 -7.87 -4.71
CA VAL A 117 7.86 -6.80 -4.18
C VAL A 117 6.94 -7.44 -3.16
N VAL A 118 6.81 -6.82 -1.99
CA VAL A 118 5.93 -7.27 -0.91
C VAL A 118 4.98 -6.14 -0.53
N TRP A 119 3.76 -6.48 -0.14
CA TRP A 119 2.75 -5.49 0.26
C TRP A 119 1.70 -6.15 1.15
N VAL A 120 0.89 -5.32 1.81
CA VAL A 120 -0.32 -5.78 2.50
C VAL A 120 -1.52 -5.59 1.56
N TRP A 121 -2.40 -6.59 1.49
CA TRP A 121 -3.58 -6.55 0.62
C TRP A 121 -4.75 -7.30 1.25
N GLY A 122 -5.93 -6.67 1.21
CA GLY A 122 -7.18 -7.19 1.78
C GLY A 122 -8.10 -7.90 0.78
N VAL A 123 -7.63 -8.31 -0.40
CA VAL A 123 -8.49 -8.82 -1.49
C VAL A 123 -9.27 -10.09 -1.12
N THR A 124 -8.80 -10.87 -0.15
CA THR A 124 -9.46 -12.09 0.33
C THR A 124 -10.46 -11.82 1.47
N GLY A 125 -10.69 -10.56 1.82
CA GLY A 125 -11.48 -10.15 2.98
C GLY A 125 -10.71 -10.18 4.30
N ILE A 126 -9.45 -10.63 4.31
CA ILE A 126 -8.53 -10.58 5.44
C ILE A 126 -7.24 -9.92 4.96
N ALA A 127 -6.83 -8.84 5.63
CA ALA A 127 -5.54 -8.21 5.36
C ALA A 127 -4.40 -9.21 5.56
N SER A 128 -3.60 -9.38 4.51
CA SER A 128 -2.55 -10.39 4.44
C SER A 128 -1.30 -9.80 3.81
N VAL A 129 -0.15 -10.40 4.08
CA VAL A 129 1.10 -10.09 3.38
C VAL A 129 1.12 -10.87 2.07
N TRP A 130 1.45 -10.19 0.98
CA TRP A 130 1.57 -10.74 -0.36
C TRP A 130 2.94 -10.45 -0.93
N ALA A 131 3.35 -11.27 -1.90
CA ALA A 131 4.56 -11.05 -2.66
C ALA A 131 4.37 -11.37 -4.14
N ALA A 132 5.15 -10.73 -5.00
CA ALA A 132 5.28 -11.07 -6.42
C ALA A 132 6.70 -10.75 -6.89
N PRO A 133 7.20 -11.42 -7.94
CA PRO A 133 8.46 -11.02 -8.56
C PRO A 133 8.37 -9.59 -9.08
N PHE A 134 9.44 -8.82 -8.90
CA PHE A 134 9.54 -7.48 -9.46
C PHE A 134 9.47 -7.47 -10.98
N GLU A 135 9.92 -8.54 -11.64
CA GLU A 135 9.78 -8.72 -13.10
C GLU A 135 8.40 -9.24 -13.50
N GLY A 136 7.49 -9.42 -12.55
CA GLY A 136 6.09 -9.80 -12.78
C GLY A 136 5.82 -11.26 -12.56
N GLY A 137 4.55 -11.60 -12.50
CA GLY A 137 4.07 -12.92 -12.11
C GLY A 137 2.84 -12.80 -11.22
N ASP A 138 2.26 -13.94 -10.90
CA ASP A 138 1.07 -13.98 -10.06
C ASP A 138 1.41 -13.67 -8.60
N PRO A 139 0.65 -12.78 -7.94
CA PRO A 139 0.79 -12.56 -6.50
C PRO A 139 0.57 -13.83 -5.68
N VAL A 140 1.46 -14.07 -4.73
CA VAL A 140 1.37 -15.16 -3.76
C VAL A 140 1.01 -14.58 -2.39
N GLN A 141 -0.07 -15.09 -1.79
CA GLN A 141 -0.45 -14.76 -0.42
C GLN A 141 0.47 -15.51 0.55
N LEU A 142 1.19 -14.77 1.41
CA LEU A 142 2.16 -15.34 2.34
C LEU A 142 1.55 -15.60 3.72
N THR A 143 0.60 -14.78 4.16
CA THR A 143 -0.08 -14.94 5.46
C THR A 143 -1.58 -15.09 5.31
N ASN A 144 -2.24 -15.66 6.32
CA ASN A 144 -3.71 -15.80 6.38
C ASN A 144 -4.33 -16.59 5.20
N VAL A 145 -3.55 -17.49 4.59
CA VAL A 145 -3.99 -18.32 3.47
C VAL A 145 -5.16 -19.21 3.89
N GLY A 146 -6.27 -19.12 3.16
CA GLY A 146 -7.47 -19.94 3.39
C GLY A 146 -8.26 -19.58 4.66
N LEU A 147 -7.85 -18.56 5.42
CA LEU A 147 -8.64 -18.08 6.56
C LEU A 147 -9.90 -17.37 6.08
N LYS A 148 -10.98 -17.46 6.88
CA LYS A 148 -12.26 -16.81 6.60
C LYS A 148 -12.55 -15.74 7.66
N PRO A 149 -13.00 -14.55 7.26
CA PRO A 149 -13.31 -13.49 8.21
C PRO A 149 -14.44 -13.95 9.13
N THR A 150 -14.24 -13.75 10.43
CA THR A 150 -15.29 -13.97 11.44
C THR A 150 -15.65 -12.59 12.02
N PRO A 151 -16.92 -12.15 11.95
CA PRO A 151 -17.31 -10.84 12.45
C PRO A 151 -16.87 -10.62 13.91
N GLY A 152 -16.13 -9.55 14.16
CA GLY A 152 -15.67 -9.15 15.50
C GLY A 152 -14.55 -10.00 16.11
N GLN A 153 -14.01 -11.00 15.40
CA GLN A 153 -12.97 -11.87 15.94
C GLN A 153 -11.95 -12.27 14.87
N ALA A 154 -10.66 -12.20 15.22
CA ALA A 154 -9.60 -12.75 14.38
C ALA A 154 -9.75 -14.29 14.31
N PRO A 155 -9.73 -14.91 13.12
CA PRO A 155 -9.80 -16.36 12.99
C PRO A 155 -8.58 -17.03 13.64
N ALA A 156 -8.73 -18.30 14.02
CA ALA A 156 -7.60 -19.08 14.52
C ALA A 156 -6.47 -19.14 13.48
N GLY A 157 -5.23 -18.92 13.90
CA GLY A 157 -4.07 -18.86 13.01
C GLY A 157 -3.90 -17.54 12.25
N PHE A 158 -4.70 -16.52 12.55
CA PHE A 158 -4.50 -15.18 12.02
C PHE A 158 -3.13 -14.61 12.39
N VAL A 159 -2.44 -14.08 11.40
CA VAL A 159 -1.19 -13.33 11.52
C VAL A 159 -1.50 -11.86 11.29
N ALA A 160 -1.25 -11.02 12.28
CA ALA A 160 -1.56 -9.60 12.20
C ALA A 160 -0.65 -8.89 11.16
N PRO A 161 -1.21 -8.16 10.18
CA PRO A 161 -0.41 -7.30 9.31
C PRO A 161 0.17 -6.14 10.10
N PRO A 162 1.22 -5.46 9.59
CA PRO A 162 1.75 -4.28 10.27
C PRO A 162 0.67 -3.22 10.44
N HIS A 163 0.62 -2.55 11.60
CA HIS A 163 -0.24 -1.38 11.81
C HIS A 163 0.44 -0.07 11.41
N ARG A 164 1.78 -0.02 11.44
CA ARG A 164 2.61 1.10 10.98
C ARG A 164 3.93 0.55 10.41
N GLY A 165 4.65 1.39 9.69
CA GLY A 165 6.00 1.07 9.19
C GLY A 165 6.01 0.15 7.97
N PRO A 166 7.15 0.06 7.27
CA PRO A 166 7.27 -0.71 6.04
C PRO A 166 7.32 -2.22 6.31
N LEU A 167 7.00 -3.01 5.29
CA LEU A 167 7.50 -4.38 5.20
C LEU A 167 8.98 -4.32 4.84
N THR A 168 9.81 -5.07 5.56
CA THR A 168 11.24 -5.20 5.25
C THR A 168 11.52 -6.61 4.78
N VAL A 169 12.41 -6.79 3.83
CA VAL A 169 12.80 -8.12 3.35
C VAL A 169 14.29 -8.29 3.60
N VAL A 170 14.63 -9.28 4.42
CA VAL A 170 16.01 -9.56 4.86
C VAL A 170 16.21 -11.07 4.85
N ASP A 171 17.30 -11.55 4.26
CA ASP A 171 17.66 -12.98 4.20
C ASP A 171 16.53 -13.89 3.64
N GLY A 172 15.78 -13.40 2.65
CA GLY A 172 14.65 -14.14 2.06
C GLY A 172 13.39 -14.19 2.93
N GLU A 173 13.33 -13.42 4.02
CA GLU A 173 12.15 -13.31 4.87
C GLU A 173 11.55 -11.90 4.81
N VAL A 174 10.22 -11.83 4.71
CA VAL A 174 9.48 -10.60 4.97
C VAL A 174 9.31 -10.44 6.47
N ARG A 175 9.74 -9.32 7.02
CA ARG A 175 9.72 -8.99 8.45
C ARG A 175 8.97 -7.68 8.71
N TRP A 176 8.18 -7.68 9.78
CA TRP A 176 7.43 -6.51 10.23
C TRP A 176 7.10 -6.56 11.73
N THR A 177 6.58 -5.46 12.26
CA THR A 177 6.04 -5.38 13.62
C THR A 177 4.55 -5.08 13.57
N ALA A 178 3.77 -5.86 14.30
CA ALA A 178 2.34 -5.69 14.49
C ALA A 178 2.02 -5.52 15.99
N PRO A 179 0.77 -5.21 16.38
CA PRO A 179 0.44 -4.97 17.79
C PRO A 179 0.71 -6.14 18.73
N ASP A 180 0.71 -7.36 18.21
CA ASP A 180 0.99 -8.61 18.92
C ASP A 180 2.48 -9.01 18.89
N GLY A 181 3.34 -8.25 18.21
CA GLY A 181 4.79 -8.43 18.24
C GLY A 181 5.46 -8.43 16.86
N PRO A 182 6.75 -8.82 16.80
CA PRO A 182 7.46 -9.01 15.55
C PRO A 182 7.00 -10.28 14.83
N HIS A 183 6.90 -10.21 13.51
CA HIS A 183 6.53 -11.34 12.65
C HIS A 183 7.51 -11.48 11.49
N ALA A 184 7.62 -12.70 10.99
CA ALA A 184 8.38 -13.02 9.79
C ALA A 184 7.67 -14.10 8.97
N VAL A 185 7.80 -14.05 7.65
CA VAL A 185 7.39 -15.12 6.73
C VAL A 185 8.39 -15.25 5.59
N ALA A 186 8.72 -16.47 5.21
CA ALA A 186 9.64 -16.73 4.11
C ALA A 186 9.02 -16.31 2.76
N LEU A 187 9.86 -15.80 1.86
CA LEU A 187 9.52 -15.65 0.46
C LEU A 187 9.54 -17.01 -0.25
N PRO A 188 8.77 -17.19 -1.35
CA PRO A 188 8.73 -18.42 -2.13
C PRO A 188 10.06 -18.78 -2.83
#